data_AF-A0AAW6ZVW6-F1
#
_entry.id   AF-A0AAW6ZVW6-F1
#
_cell.length_a   1.000
_cell.length_b   1.000
_cell.length_c   1.000
_cell.angle_alpha   90.00
_cell.angle_beta   90.00
_cell.angle_gamma   90.00
#
_symmetry.space_group_name_H-M   'P 1'
#
loop_
_entity.id
_entity.type
_entity.pdbx_description
1 polymer ?
#
loop_
_entity_poly.entity_id
_entity_poly.type
_entity_poly.pdbx_seq_one_letter_code
_entity_poly.pdbx_strand_id
1 'polypeptide(L)' 'MNRKKKINSILKAKLKKQNAKLHKSNKPRYISKAERAKMEAEEQAAAQASEGTEVTQPADEA' A
#
# COMPACT_ATOMS: atom_id res chain seq x y z
N MET A 1 36.86 0.68 -22.56
CA MET A 1 35.51 1.30 -22.58
C MET A 1 35.69 2.82 -22.66
N ASN A 2 35.29 3.47 -23.74
CA ASN A 2 35.46 4.92 -23.86
C ASN A 2 34.74 5.64 -22.72
N ARG A 3 35.25 6.81 -22.29
CA ARG A 3 34.73 7.60 -21.16
C ARG A 3 33.20 7.74 -21.17
N LYS A 4 32.61 8.00 -22.35
CA LYS A 4 31.16 8.08 -22.58
C LYS A 4 30.42 6.79 -22.20
N LYS A 5 30.94 5.63 -22.62
CA LYS A 5 30.36 4.31 -22.30
C LYS A 5 30.46 4.00 -20.79
N LYS A 6 31.57 4.38 -20.15
CA LYS A 6 31.76 4.20 -18.70
C LYS A 6 30.78 5.03 -17.87
N ILE A 7 30.61 6.31 -18.20
CA ILE A 7 29.63 7.19 -17.52
C ILE A 7 28.22 6.62 -17.65
N ASN A 8 27.81 6.23 -18.86
CA ASN A 8 26.48 5.66 -19.09
C ASN A 8 26.24 4.36 -18.30
N SER A 9 27.26 3.50 -18.18
CA SER A 9 27.16 2.27 -17.39
C SER A 9 26.95 2.56 -15.90
N ILE A 10 27.66 3.55 -15.36
CA ILE A 10 27.55 3.98 -13.96
C ILE A 10 26.17 4.56 -13.68
N LEU A 11 25.66 5.43 -14.56
CA LEU A 11 24.34 6.05 -14.41
C LEU A 11 23.23 4.99 -14.42
N LYS A 12 23.28 4.04 -15.37
CA LYS A 12 22.32 2.92 -15.43
C LYS A 12 22.38 2.05 -14.17
N ALA A 13 23.57 1.78 -13.65
CA ALA A 13 23.73 1.01 -12.42
C ALA A 13 23.14 1.73 -11.20
N LYS A 14 23.33 3.05 -11.09
CA LYS A 14 22.73 3.87 -10.02
C LYS A 14 21.19 3.88 -10.12
N LEU A 15 20.65 4.10 -11.33
CA LEU A 15 19.21 4.07 -11.58
C LEU A 15 18.60 2.71 -11.17
N LYS A 16 19.23 1.60 -11.57
CA LYS A 16 18.77 0.25 -11.21
C LYS A 16 18.78 0.02 -9.69
N LYS A 17 19.81 0.51 -8.98
CA LYS A 17 19.88 0.43 -7.51
C LYS A 17 18.78 1.25 -6.82
N GLN A 18 18.43 2.41 -7.37
CA GLN A 18 17.34 3.23 -6.84
C GLN A 18 15.97 2.57 -7.07
N ASN A 19 15.72 2.08 -8.28
CA ASN A 19 14.46 1.41 -8.62
C ASN A 19 14.27 0.09 -7.85
N ALA A 20 15.35 -0.65 -7.59
CA ALA A 20 15.33 -1.86 -6.77
C ALA A 20 14.75 -1.62 -5.36
N LYS A 21 14.94 -0.42 -4.78
CA LYS A 21 14.37 -0.06 -3.48
C LYS A 21 12.89 0.34 -3.54
N LEU A 22 12.41 0.75 -4.70
CA LEU A 22 11.02 1.19 -4.90
C LEU A 22 10.08 0.05 -5.31
N HIS A 23 10.63 -1.08 -5.77
CA HIS A 23 9.82 -2.26 -6.12
C HIS A 23 9.27 -2.94 -4.86
N LYS A 24 8.07 -2.51 -4.44
CA LYS A 24 7.20 -3.33 -3.58
C LYS A 24 6.65 -4.50 -4.40
N SER A 25 6.77 -5.72 -3.90
CA SER A 25 6.10 -6.86 -4.53
C SER A 25 4.59 -6.68 -4.40
N ASN A 26 3.84 -6.83 -5.49
CA ASN A 26 2.37 -6.77 -5.48
C ASN A 26 1.69 -7.99 -4.82
N LYS A 27 2.45 -8.77 -4.04
CA LYS A 27 1.96 -9.95 -3.34
C LYS A 27 1.78 -9.56 -1.88
N PRO A 28 0.64 -9.87 -1.25
CA PRO A 28 0.49 -9.67 0.18
C PRO A 28 1.57 -10.49 0.90
N ARG A 29 2.22 -9.88 1.89
CA ARG A 29 3.20 -10.58 2.72
C ARG A 29 2.46 -11.71 3.44
N TYR A 30 2.98 -12.94 3.39
CA TYR A 30 2.41 -14.01 4.20
C TYR A 30 2.59 -13.64 5.68
N ILE A 31 1.48 -13.62 6.38
CA ILE A 31 1.37 -13.39 7.82
C ILE A 31 0.86 -14.67 8.46
N SER A 32 1.22 -14.91 9.72
CA SER A 32 0.77 -16.10 10.43
C SER A 32 -0.76 -16.11 10.58
N LYS A 33 -1.36 -17.30 10.81
CA LYS A 33 -2.81 -17.42 11.02
C LYS A 33 -3.32 -16.53 12.15
N ALA A 34 -2.51 -16.35 13.21
CA ALA A 34 -2.85 -15.50 14.34
C ALA A 34 -2.84 -14.00 13.97
N GLU A 35 -1.86 -13.55 13.19
CA GLU A 35 -1.81 -12.15 12.71
C GLU A 35 -2.91 -11.85 11.71
N ARG A 36 -3.28 -12.82 10.87
CA ARG A 36 -4.39 -12.68 9.93
C ARG A 36 -5.73 -12.47 10.63
N ALA A 37 -6.01 -13.26 11.66
CA ALA A 37 -7.22 -13.11 12.46
C ALA A 37 -7.29 -11.75 13.18
N LYS A 38 -6.14 -11.22 13.63
CA LYS A 38 -6.07 -9.88 14.24
C LYS A 38 -6.36 -8.78 13.23
N MET A 39 -5.77 -8.84 12.03
CA MET A 39 -6.05 -7.83 10.99
C MET A 39 -7.47 -7.92 10.45
N GLU A 40 -8.05 -9.13 10.30
CA GLU A 40 -9.46 -9.29 9.90
C GLU A 40 -10.42 -8.71 10.95
N ALA A 41 -10.12 -8.88 12.25
CA ALA A 41 -10.92 -8.26 13.32
C ALA A 41 -10.79 -6.73 13.35
N GLU A 42 -9.59 -6.19 13.11
CA GLU A 42 -9.36 -4.74 13.00
C GLU A 42 -10.03 -4.14 11.75
N GLU A 43 -9.98 -4.82 10.61
CA GLU A 43 -10.67 -4.44 9.38
C GLU A 43 -12.20 -4.48 9.55
N GLN A 44 -12.74 -5.50 10.23
CA GLN A 44 -14.18 -5.57 10.55
C GLN A 44 -14.62 -4.46 11.50
N ALA A 45 -13.82 -4.14 12.52
CA ALA A 45 -14.11 -3.03 13.42
C ALA A 45 -14.06 -1.67 12.70
N ALA A 46 -13.12 -1.49 11.77
CA ALA A 46 -13.03 -0.28 10.95
C ALA A 46 -14.20 -0.15 9.95
N ALA A 47 -14.63 -1.25 9.33
CA ALA A 47 -15.78 -1.26 8.44
C ALA A 47 -17.11 -0.96 9.16
N GLN A 48 -17.30 -1.51 10.37
CA GLN A 48 -18.48 -1.23 11.20
C GLN A 48 -18.54 0.23 11.68
N ALA A 49 -17.39 0.88 11.86
CA ALA A 49 -17.35 2.31 12.19
C ALA A 49 -17.72 3.21 10.99
N SER A 50 -17.59 2.73 9.75
CA SER A 50 -17.93 3.50 8.54
C SER A 50 -19.37 3.34 8.05
N GLU A 51 -20.11 2.31 8.49
CA GLU A 51 -21.52 2.12 8.10
C GLU A 51 -22.54 2.79 9.04
N GLY A 52 -22.09 3.46 10.11
CA GLY A 52 -22.94 4.07 11.14
C GLY A 52 -23.43 5.51 10.87
N THR A 53 -23.12 6.14 9.73
CA THR A 53 -23.42 7.57 9.49
C THR A 53 -24.23 7.86 8.23
N GLU A 54 -25.12 6.96 7.79
CA GLU A 54 -26.07 7.29 6.70
C GLU A 54 -27.50 6.77 6.93
N VAL A 55 -28.09 6.90 8.12
CA VAL A 55 -29.57 6.97 8.21
C VAL A 55 -29.98 7.81 9.43
N THR A 56 -30.17 9.11 9.25
CA THR A 56 -31.26 9.91 9.89
C THR A 56 -31.16 11.35 9.42
N GLN A 57 -31.93 11.72 8.40
CA GLN A 57 -32.46 13.09 8.32
C GLN A 57 -33.97 12.99 8.61
N PRO A 58 -34.46 13.64 9.67
CA PRO A 58 -35.87 13.60 10.01
C PRO A 58 -36.68 14.35 8.96
N ALA A 59 -37.76 13.73 8.52
CA ALA A 59 -38.86 14.42 7.89
C ALA A 59 -39.53 15.31 8.95
N ASP A 60 -39.47 16.63 8.77
CA ASP A 60 -40.56 17.60 8.92
C ASP A 60 -39.97 19.02 8.88
N GLU A 61 -40.55 19.91 8.06
CA GLU A 61 -41.16 21.20 8.49
C GLU A 61 -41.18 22.24 7.35
N ALA A 62 -42.41 22.71 7.07
CA ALA A 62 -42.85 23.90 6.30
C ALA A 62 -42.92 23.84 4.76
#